data_AF-A0AAD9JWI2-F1
#
_entry.id   AF-A0AAD9JWI2-F1
#
_cell.length_a   1.000
_cell.length_b   1.000
_cell.length_c   1.000
_cell.angle_alpha   90.00
_cell.angle_beta   90.00
_cell.angle_gamma   90.00
#
_symmetry.space_group_name_H-M   'P 1'
#
loop_
_entity.id
_entity.type
_entity.pdbx_description
1 polymer ?
#
loop_
_entity_poly.entity_id
_entity_poly.type
_entity_poly.pdbx_seq_one_letter_code
_entity_poly.pdbx_strand_id
1 'polypeptide(L)'
;MIPSARFNLRYTPTLVAVQTNRGSEEHILTIRLLIGIARKTKQELYIAIIDYQKAYDKVNRRKLIEKVDRKGCGTMFLMAMQRSMLSIGTIGNKQFQTPSGVKQGAVSRRHGRDGLYSTALQSSRMIYNPYQYPRSPPQRKLVRTHPCVVGLLVLAFIFILILLIWLAISWVMIQQLQSGLGEVAAAAAAAAATGSAAAANLAAAAANPAA
;
A
#
# COMPACT_ATOMS: atom_id res chain seq x y z
N MET A 1 30.12 10.28 -22.65
CA MET A 1 28.69 9.93 -22.50
C MET A 1 28.58 9.09 -21.23
N ILE A 2 28.25 9.69 -20.09
CA ILE A 2 28.25 8.99 -18.79
C ILE A 2 26.94 8.17 -18.74
N PRO A 3 26.99 6.85 -18.53
CA PRO A 3 25.79 6.04 -18.44
C PRO A 3 24.92 6.57 -17.30
N SER A 4 23.67 6.87 -17.62
CA SER A 4 22.68 7.38 -16.68
C SER A 4 22.31 6.27 -15.69
N ALA A 5 23.13 6.10 -14.66
CA ALA A 5 22.79 5.30 -13.50
C ALA A 5 21.53 5.93 -12.88
N ARG A 6 20.40 5.22 -12.99
CA ARG A 6 19.15 5.63 -12.36
C ARG A 6 19.37 5.65 -10.85
N PHE A 7 19.63 6.83 -10.30
CA PHE A 7 19.65 7.05 -8.86
C PHE A 7 18.23 6.82 -8.34
N ASN A 8 17.94 5.58 -7.92
CA ASN A 8 16.75 5.23 -7.14
C ASN A 8 16.95 5.68 -5.69
N LEU A 9 17.24 6.97 -5.48
CA LEU A 9 17.35 7.53 -4.15
C LEU A 9 15.94 7.79 -3.62
N ARG A 10 15.38 6.82 -2.90
CA ARG A 10 14.15 7.00 -2.13
C ARG A 10 14.46 7.79 -0.88
N TYR A 11 14.34 9.12 -0.97
CA TYR A 11 14.35 9.96 0.22
C TYR A 11 13.09 9.65 1.04
N THR A 12 13.29 9.10 2.24
CA THR A 12 12.19 8.86 3.19
C THR A 12 12.26 9.99 4.21
N PRO A 13 11.44 11.05 4.09
CA PRO A 13 11.49 12.14 5.04
C PRO A 13 11.18 11.58 6.44
N THR A 14 12.10 11.81 7.38
CA THR A 14 11.83 11.60 8.80
C THR A 14 10.66 12.47 9.23
N LEU A 15 9.83 12.00 10.17
CA LEU A 15 8.64 12.73 10.62
C LEU A 15 9.04 13.99 11.41
N VAL A 16 9.02 15.17 10.78
CA VAL A 16 9.49 16.43 11.42
C VAL A 16 8.40 17.12 12.25
N ALA A 17 7.12 16.91 11.91
CA ALA A 17 6.01 17.69 12.46
C ALA A 17 5.74 17.50 13.98
N VAL A 18 6.34 16.50 14.63
CA VAL A 18 6.09 16.18 16.04
C VAL A 18 7.38 16.03 16.85
N GLN A 19 8.55 16.14 16.22
CA GLN A 19 9.84 15.97 16.90
C GLN A 19 10.23 17.24 17.69
N THR A 20 10.90 17.06 18.81
CA THR A 20 11.49 18.17 19.58
C THR A 20 12.64 18.77 18.77
N ASN A 21 12.77 20.11 18.76
CA ASN A 21 13.83 20.86 18.06
C ASN A 21 13.86 20.70 16.54
N ARG A 22 12.72 20.33 15.94
CA ARG A 22 12.58 20.14 14.50
C ARG A 22 11.41 21.00 14.02
N GLY A 23 11.70 21.89 13.08
CA GLY A 23 10.75 22.88 12.57
C GLY A 23 10.35 22.65 11.12
N SER A 24 9.29 23.35 10.69
CA SER A 24 8.83 23.29 9.28
C SER A 24 9.84 23.88 8.30
N GLU A 25 10.76 24.71 8.80
CA GLU A 25 11.82 25.37 8.04
C GLU A 25 12.76 24.36 7.38
N GLU A 26 13.09 23.27 8.08
CA GLU A 26 13.97 22.22 7.55
C GLU A 26 13.34 21.51 6.35
N HIS A 27 12.03 21.27 6.39
CA HIS A 27 11.29 20.70 5.26
C HIS A 27 11.27 21.64 4.06
N ILE A 28 11.02 22.94 4.29
CA ILE A 28 11.04 23.94 3.22
C ILE A 28 12.44 24.02 2.61
N LEU A 29 13.49 24.01 3.43
CA LEU A 29 14.88 24.02 2.98
C LEU A 29 15.20 22.75 2.18
N THR A 30 14.79 21.58 2.65
CA THR A 30 15.01 20.30 1.96
C THR A 30 14.35 20.29 0.58
N ILE A 31 13.10 20.72 0.48
CA ILE A 31 12.38 20.80 -0.80
C ILE A 31 13.09 21.78 -1.74
N ARG A 32 13.55 22.93 -1.24
CA ARG A 32 14.32 23.90 -2.02
C ARG A 32 15.63 23.32 -2.55
N LEU A 33 16.35 22.56 -1.72
CA LEU A 33 17.59 21.88 -2.11
C LEU A 33 17.34 20.82 -3.18
N LEU A 34 16.30 19.99 -3.03
CA LEU A 34 15.92 18.99 -4.02
C LEU A 34 15.60 19.63 -5.38
N ILE A 35 14.83 20.73 -5.38
CA ILE A 35 14.54 21.49 -6.60
C ILE A 35 15.83 22.07 -7.20
N GLY A 36 16.73 22.60 -6.37
CA GLY A 36 18.01 23.14 -6.80
C GLY A 36 18.90 22.08 -7.46
N ILE A 37 18.98 20.88 -6.88
CA ILE A 37 19.73 19.74 -7.42
C ILE A 37 19.14 19.30 -8.75
N ALA A 38 17.83 19.06 -8.83
CA ALA A 38 17.14 18.64 -10.04
C ALA A 38 17.36 19.62 -11.21
N ARG A 39 17.31 20.93 -10.92
CA ARG A 39 17.60 21.98 -11.90
C ARG A 39 19.05 21.94 -12.40
N LYS A 40 20.03 21.73 -11.50
CA LYS A 40 21.45 21.65 -11.86
C LYS A 40 21.78 20.39 -12.65
N THR A 41 21.15 19.26 -12.32
CA THR A 41 21.37 17.98 -13.00
C THR A 41 20.52 17.78 -14.25
N LYS A 42 19.64 18.73 -14.58
CA LYS A 42 18.64 18.65 -15.67
C LYS A 42 17.77 17.39 -15.58
N GLN A 43 17.46 16.96 -14.36
CA GLN A 43 16.57 15.85 -14.09
C GLN A 43 15.17 16.34 -13.76
N GLU A 44 14.15 15.58 -14.17
CA GLU A 44 12.76 15.87 -13.82
C GLU A 44 12.51 15.45 -12.36
N LEU A 45 12.00 16.39 -11.56
CA LEU A 45 11.62 16.16 -10.17
C LEU A 45 10.10 16.25 -10.06
N TYR A 46 9.48 15.14 -9.65
CA TYR A 46 8.06 15.08 -9.33
C TYR A 46 7.86 15.15 -7.81
N ILE A 47 7.07 16.12 -7.37
CA ILE A 47 6.71 16.29 -5.96
C ILE A 47 5.21 16.04 -5.82
N ALA A 48 4.85 15.00 -5.08
CA ALA A 48 3.46 14.72 -4.71
C ALA A 48 3.17 15.28 -3.32
N ILE A 49 2.15 16.13 -3.23
CA ILE A 49 1.65 16.64 -1.94
C ILE A 49 0.38 15.83 -1.62
N ILE A 50 0.48 14.98 -0.60
CA ILE A 50 -0.63 14.12 -0.15
C ILE A 50 -1.12 14.68 1.18
N ASP A 51 -2.35 15.17 1.19
CA ASP A 51 -3.05 15.61 2.40
C ASP A 51 -4.22 14.66 2.69
N TYR A 52 -4.31 14.20 3.94
CA TYR A 52 -5.34 13.26 4.36
C TYR A 52 -6.50 14.01 5.01
N GLN A 53 -7.64 14.02 4.34
CA GLN A 53 -8.83 14.69 4.86
C GLN A 53 -9.27 14.08 6.20
N LYS A 54 -9.31 14.92 7.24
CA LYS A 54 -9.68 14.53 8.61
C LYS A 54 -8.84 13.35 9.14
N ALA A 55 -7.52 13.42 8.94
CA ALA A 55 -6.58 12.35 9.28
C ALA A 55 -6.79 11.78 10.69
N TYR A 56 -6.98 12.64 11.69
CA TYR A 56 -7.17 12.23 13.08
C TYR A 56 -8.55 11.65 13.37
N ASP A 57 -9.60 12.07 12.66
CA ASP A 57 -10.98 11.62 12.93
C ASP A 57 -11.24 10.23 12.33
N LYS A 58 -10.49 9.86 11.29
CA LYS A 58 -10.62 8.60 10.56
C LYS A 58 -9.63 7.52 11.01
N VAL A 59 -8.88 7.74 12.09
CA VAL A 59 -7.91 6.76 12.59
C VAL A 59 -8.62 5.50 13.08
N ASN A 60 -8.21 4.33 12.58
CA ASN A 60 -8.64 3.05 13.10
C ASN A 60 -7.89 2.75 14.42
N ARG A 61 -8.59 2.86 15.55
CA ARG A 61 -8.01 2.71 16.89
C ARG A 61 -7.36 1.35 17.11
N ARG A 62 -7.97 0.26 16.62
CA ARG A 62 -7.42 -1.10 16.75
C ARG A 62 -6.06 -1.20 16.05
N LYS A 63 -5.98 -0.73 14.81
CA LYS A 63 -4.70 -0.71 14.05
C LYS A 63 -3.67 0.21 14.69
N LEU A 64 -4.10 1.29 15.34
CA LEU A 64 -3.21 2.18 16.08
C LEU A 64 -2.61 1.46 17.31
N ILE A 65 -3.45 0.86 18.16
CA ILE A 65 -3.00 0.09 19.33
C ILE A 65 -2.04 -1.02 18.90
N GLU A 66 -2.41 -1.80 17.88
CA GLU A 66 -1.59 -2.89 17.34
C GLU A 66 -0.21 -2.40 16.89
N LYS A 67 -0.13 -1.23 16.23
CA LYS A 67 1.16 -0.65 15.82
C LYS A 67 2.00 -0.20 17.01
N VAL A 68 1.39 0.31 18.07
CA VAL A 68 2.10 0.74 19.28
C VAL A 68 2.56 -0.47 20.10
N ASP A 69 1.75 -1.51 20.15
CA ASP A 69 2.10 -2.81 20.75
C ASP A 69 3.31 -3.45 20.06
N ARG A 70 3.31 -3.50 18.72
CA ARG A 70 4.48 -3.95 17.92
C ARG A 70 5.75 -3.12 18.14
N LYS A 71 5.65 -1.92 18.72
CA LYS A 71 6.80 -1.10 19.10
C LYS A 71 7.32 -1.40 20.51
N GLY A 72 6.73 -2.38 21.20
CA GLY A 72 7.16 -2.84 22.53
C GLY A 72 6.59 -2.01 23.67
N CYS A 73 5.46 -1.31 23.48
CA CYS A 73 4.82 -0.59 24.57
C CYS A 73 4.12 -1.56 25.53
N GLY A 74 4.32 -1.36 26.83
CA GLY A 74 3.71 -2.22 27.85
C GLY A 74 2.17 -2.21 27.82
N THR A 75 1.56 -3.33 28.19
CA THR A 75 0.10 -3.55 28.17
C THR A 75 -0.68 -2.51 28.99
N MET A 76 -0.15 -2.08 30.14
CA MET A 76 -0.75 -1.04 30.97
C MET A 76 -0.87 0.30 30.24
N PHE A 77 0.15 0.68 29.47
CA PHE A 77 0.14 1.89 28.66
C PHE A 77 -0.88 1.79 27.52
N LEU A 78 -0.93 0.64 26.85
CA LEU A 78 -1.90 0.38 25.78
C LEU A 78 -3.34 0.46 26.29
N MET A 79 -3.62 -0.11 27.48
CA MET A 79 -4.94 -0.02 28.10
C MET A 79 -5.32 1.42 28.47
N ALA A 80 -4.40 2.18 29.05
CA ALA A 80 -4.63 3.60 29.36
C ALA A 80 -4.92 4.41 28.09
N MET A 81 -4.15 4.18 27.02
CA MET A 81 -4.34 4.83 25.72
C MET A 81 -5.66 4.41 25.05
N GLN A 82 -6.04 3.13 25.13
CA GLN A 82 -7.32 2.67 24.62
C GLN A 82 -8.49 3.33 25.36
N ARG A 83 -8.43 3.39 26.70
CA ARG A 83 -9.43 4.06 27.52
C ARG A 83 -9.53 5.56 27.21
N SER A 84 -8.40 6.25 27.01
CA SER A 84 -8.42 7.69 26.67
C SER A 84 -9.04 7.96 25.30
N MET A 85 -8.93 7.03 24.35
CA MET A 85 -9.56 7.12 23.04
C MET A 85 -11.06 6.79 23.05
N LEU A 86 -11.56 6.06 24.05
CA LEU A 86 -12.99 5.75 24.21
C LEU A 86 -13.81 6.95 24.74
N SER A 87 -13.29 8.17 24.64
CA SER A 87 -13.96 9.35 25.18
C SER A 87 -15.34 9.53 24.54
N ILE A 88 -16.38 9.53 25.38
CA ILE A 88 -17.71 9.96 25.01
C ILE A 88 -17.67 11.47 24.83
N GLY A 89 -17.98 11.94 23.63
CA GLY A 89 -18.12 13.36 23.38
C GLY A 89 -19.49 13.83 23.87
N THR A 90 -19.55 15.06 24.39
CA THR A 90 -20.81 15.68 24.82
C THR A 90 -21.01 16.99 24.06
N ILE A 91 -22.16 17.15 23.40
CA ILE A 91 -22.61 18.43 22.81
C ILE A 91 -23.94 18.77 23.48
N GLY A 92 -23.93 19.80 24.34
CA GLY A 92 -25.05 20.09 25.24
C GLY A 92 -25.33 18.89 26.17
N ASN A 93 -26.58 18.43 26.20
CA ASN A 93 -26.99 17.27 26.99
C ASN A 93 -26.90 15.93 26.23
N LYS A 94 -26.46 15.94 24.97
CA LYS A 94 -26.36 14.73 24.14
C LYS A 94 -24.96 14.14 24.21
N GLN A 95 -24.90 12.85 24.52
CA GLN A 95 -23.68 12.05 24.48
C GLN A 95 -23.57 11.35 23.13
N PHE A 96 -22.38 11.35 22.53
CA PHE A 96 -22.10 10.62 21.30
C PHE A 96 -20.85 9.77 21.46
N GLN A 97 -20.95 8.53 21.00
CA GLN A 97 -19.82 7.62 20.89
C GLN A 97 -19.21 7.76 19.50
N THR A 98 -17.89 7.92 19.45
CA THR A 98 -17.14 7.94 18.19
C THR A 98 -16.53 6.55 17.97
N PRO A 99 -16.88 5.82 16.89
CA PRO A 99 -16.32 4.50 16.64
C PRO A 99 -14.86 4.57 16.15
N SER A 100 -14.45 5.71 15.59
CA SER A 100 -13.10 5.95 15.05
C SER A 100 -12.53 7.30 15.48
N GLY A 101 -11.24 7.46 15.24
CA GLY A 101 -10.53 8.72 15.41
C GLY A 101 -9.86 8.89 16.77
N VAL A 102 -8.99 9.89 16.85
CA VAL A 102 -8.26 10.30 18.04
C VAL A 102 -8.65 11.75 18.37
N LYS A 103 -8.88 12.03 19.65
CA LYS A 103 -9.28 13.36 20.13
C LYS A 103 -8.18 14.38 19.82
N GLN A 104 -8.52 15.40 19.03
CA GLN A 104 -7.63 16.53 18.74
C GLN A 104 -7.66 17.53 19.91
N GLY A 105 -6.54 18.22 20.15
CA GLY A 105 -6.45 19.21 21.23
C GLY A 105 -6.36 18.64 22.65
N ALA A 106 -6.22 17.32 22.79
CA ALA A 106 -5.77 16.74 24.05
C ALA A 106 -4.36 17.28 24.32
N VAL A 107 -4.26 18.19 25.28
CA VAL A 107 -2.98 18.71 25.74
C VAL A 107 -2.28 17.57 26.47
N SER A 108 -1.59 16.71 25.73
CA SER A 108 -0.46 15.98 26.30
C SER A 108 0.60 17.05 26.53
N ARG A 109 0.40 17.83 27.59
CA ARG A 109 1.25 18.93 28.04
C ARG A 109 2.66 18.39 27.94
N ARG A 110 3.49 18.99 27.08
CA ARG A 110 4.95 18.91 27.24
C ARG A 110 5.27 19.59 28.57
N HIS A 111 4.97 18.91 29.68
CA HIS A 111 5.49 19.23 30.99
C HIS A 111 6.85 18.56 31.05
N GLY A 112 7.85 19.33 30.63
CA GLY A 112 9.23 18.88 30.57
C GLY A 112 10.12 19.93 29.94
N ARG A 113 10.57 20.86 30.78
CA ARG A 113 11.74 21.74 30.67
C ARG A 113 11.68 22.96 29.74
N ASP A 114 11.52 24.10 30.44
CA ASP A 114 12.29 25.34 30.29
C ASP A 114 12.09 26.14 28.99
N GLY A 115 10.98 26.87 28.93
CA GLY A 115 10.94 28.31 29.23
C GLY A 115 12.09 29.27 28.85
N LEU A 116 13.10 28.88 28.06
CA LEU A 116 14.23 29.77 27.72
C LEU A 116 14.53 29.93 26.23
N TYR A 117 13.80 29.26 25.33
CA TYR A 117 13.99 29.43 23.87
C TYR A 117 12.88 30.23 23.17
N SER A 118 11.87 30.72 23.89
CA SER A 118 10.74 31.45 23.27
C SER A 118 10.98 32.94 23.07
N THR A 119 12.02 33.55 23.63
CA THR A 119 12.32 34.98 23.45
C THR A 119 13.50 35.26 22.51
N ALA A 120 14.39 34.28 22.27
CA ALA A 120 15.52 34.45 21.35
C ALA A 120 15.13 34.32 19.86
N LEU A 121 14.14 33.49 19.52
CA LEU A 121 13.73 33.31 18.11
C LEU A 121 12.68 34.33 17.62
N GLN A 122 12.16 35.18 18.51
CA GLN A 122 11.29 36.29 18.10
C GLN A 122 12.08 37.56 17.74
N SER A 123 13.39 37.60 18.04
CA SER A 123 14.31 38.71 17.70
C SER A 123 15.09 38.51 16.40
N SER A 124 15.11 37.30 15.81
CA SER A 124 15.75 37.07 14.49
C SER A 124 14.85 37.39 13.29
N ARG A 125 13.70 38.04 13.49
CA ARG A 125 13.02 38.82 12.45
C ARG A 125 13.65 40.21 12.35
N MET A 126 14.90 40.28 11.93
CA MET A 126 15.39 41.42 11.14
C MET A 126 16.80 41.11 10.63
N ILE A 127 17.02 41.40 9.35
CA ILE A 127 18.26 41.21 8.59
C ILE A 127 18.48 39.79 8.06
N TYR A 128 17.52 39.29 7.27
CA TYR A 128 17.88 38.54 6.07
C TYR A 128 17.45 39.38 4.87
N ASN A 129 18.42 40.07 4.27
CA ASN A 129 18.27 40.79 3.01
C ASN A 129 18.48 39.78 1.88
N PRO A 130 17.42 39.28 1.22
CA PRO A 130 17.60 38.37 0.12
C PRO A 130 17.95 39.23 -1.09
N TYR A 131 19.16 39.07 -1.60
CA TYR A 131 19.55 39.58 -2.91
C TYR A 131 18.37 39.56 -3.89
N GLN A 132 18.02 40.76 -4.33
CA GLN A 132 17.11 41.04 -5.42
C GLN A 132 17.64 40.33 -6.68
N TYR A 133 17.22 39.09 -6.92
CA TYR A 133 17.36 38.49 -8.23
C TYR A 133 16.25 39.06 -9.13
N PRO A 134 16.58 39.54 -10.34
CA PRO A 134 15.57 39.88 -11.33
C PRO A 134 14.75 38.62 -11.64
N ARG A 135 13.50 38.62 -11.21
CA ARG A 135 12.52 37.57 -11.55
C ARG A 135 12.10 37.76 -12.99
N SER A 136 12.75 37.08 -13.93
CA SER A 136 11.99 36.63 -15.10
C SER A 136 10.98 35.59 -14.60
N PRO A 137 9.67 35.76 -14.86
CA PRO A 137 8.69 34.78 -14.41
C PRO A 137 9.04 33.45 -15.08
N PRO A 138 9.33 32.38 -14.31
CA PRO A 138 9.46 31.07 -14.91
C PRO A 138 8.08 30.73 -15.47
N GLN A 139 7.98 30.69 -16.80
CA GLN A 139 6.85 30.16 -17.54
C GLN A 139 6.62 28.73 -17.04
N ARG A 140 5.75 28.58 -16.04
CA ARG A 140 5.32 27.29 -15.54
C ARG A 140 4.48 26.67 -16.64
N LYS A 141 5.12 25.87 -17.50
CA LYS A 141 4.39 24.85 -18.25
C LYS A 141 3.85 23.87 -17.22
N LEU A 142 2.61 24.12 -16.78
CA LEU A 142 1.80 23.16 -16.07
C LEU A 142 1.59 22.01 -17.06
N VAL A 143 2.43 20.98 -16.98
CA VAL A 143 2.21 19.74 -17.70
C VAL A 143 0.98 19.12 -17.06
N ARG A 144 -0.20 19.46 -17.58
CA ARG A 144 -1.42 18.71 -17.32
C ARG A 144 -1.16 17.31 -17.84
N THR A 145 -0.83 16.39 -16.94
CA THR A 145 -0.96 14.97 -17.24
C THR A 145 -2.43 14.74 -17.60
N HIS A 146 -2.70 14.49 -18.87
CA HIS A 146 -4.05 14.30 -19.35
C HIS A 146 -4.68 13.13 -18.58
N PRO A 147 -5.81 13.33 -17.87
CA PRO A 147 -6.46 12.27 -17.09
C PRO A 147 -6.83 11.04 -17.95
N CYS A 148 -6.88 11.21 -19.27
CA CYS A 148 -7.12 10.14 -20.23
C CYS A 148 -6.05 9.03 -20.20
N VAL A 149 -4.77 9.35 -19.92
CA VAL A 149 -3.69 8.35 -19.98
C VAL A 149 -3.76 7.39 -18.78
N VAL A 150 -4.10 7.91 -17.60
CA VAL A 150 -4.26 7.09 -16.39
C VAL A 150 -5.48 6.16 -16.52
N GLY A 151 -6.58 6.67 -17.10
CA GLY A 151 -7.77 5.86 -17.38
C GLY A 151 -7.50 4.69 -18.33
N LEU A 152 -6.73 4.93 -19.40
CA LEU A 152 -6.39 3.89 -20.37
C LEU A 152 -5.53 2.77 -19.77
N LEU A 153 -4.57 3.13 -18.91
CA LEU A 153 -3.70 2.17 -18.23
C LEU A 153 -4.48 1.29 -17.24
N VAL A 154 -5.46 1.85 -16.52
CA VAL A 154 -6.31 1.09 -15.60
C VAL A 154 -7.19 0.11 -16.37
N LEU A 155 -7.81 0.54 -17.49
CA LEU A 155 -8.62 -0.34 -18.34
C LEU A 155 -7.79 -1.47 -18.96
N ALA A 156 -6.57 -1.18 -19.43
CA ALA A 156 -5.66 -2.20 -19.95
C ALA A 156 -5.29 -3.24 -18.88
N PHE A 157 -5.03 -2.80 -17.63
CA PHE A 157 -4.73 -3.72 -16.54
C PHE A 157 -5.92 -4.63 -16.18
N ILE A 158 -7.14 -4.08 -16.15
CA ILE A 158 -8.37 -4.86 -15.91
C ILE A 158 -8.56 -5.90 -17.02
N PHE A 159 -8.37 -5.52 -18.28
CA PHE A 159 -8.49 -6.44 -19.41
C PHE A 159 -7.50 -7.60 -19.35
N ILE A 160 -6.22 -7.32 -19.03
CA ILE A 160 -5.20 -8.35 -18.85
C ILE A 160 -5.57 -9.31 -17.70
N LEU A 161 -6.10 -8.78 -16.60
CA LEU A 161 -6.51 -9.59 -15.45
C LEU A 161 -7.68 -10.53 -15.80
N ILE A 162 -8.67 -10.04 -16.55
CA ILE A 162 -9.79 -10.86 -17.05
C ILE A 162 -9.28 -11.97 -17.98
N LEU A 163 -8.35 -11.65 -18.88
CA LEU A 163 -7.78 -12.62 -19.82
C LEU A 163 -6.98 -13.72 -19.10
N LEU A 164 -6.23 -13.37 -18.05
CA LEU A 164 -5.52 -14.35 -17.22
C LEU A 164 -6.48 -15.26 -16.44
N ILE A 165 -7.56 -14.72 -15.89
CA ILE A 165 -8.60 -15.51 -15.20
C ILE A 165 -9.26 -16.48 -16.19
N TRP A 166 -9.59 -16.02 -17.40
CA TRP A 166 -10.19 -16.86 -18.43
C TRP A 166 -9.26 -18.00 -18.87
N LEU A 167 -7.97 -17.72 -19.06
CA LEU A 167 -6.96 -18.75 -19.36
C LEU A 167 -6.82 -19.78 -18.24
N ALA A 168 -6.85 -19.35 -16.98
CA ALA A 168 -6.78 -20.26 -15.83
C ALA A 168 -8.01 -21.19 -15.76
N ILE A 169 -9.22 -20.66 -16.00
CA ILE A 169 -10.46 -21.47 -16.04
C ILE A 169 -10.40 -22.48 -17.19
N SER A 170 -10.01 -22.05 -18.39
CA SER A 170 -9.86 -22.92 -19.55
C SER A 170 -8.83 -24.03 -19.30
N TRP A 171 -7.71 -23.73 -18.64
CA TRP A 171 -6.72 -24.74 -18.25
C TRP A 171 -7.29 -25.80 -17.31
N VAL A 172 -8.05 -25.39 -16.28
CA VAL A 172 -8.70 -26.32 -15.34
C VAL A 172 -9.71 -27.20 -16.08
N MET A 173 -10.50 -26.64 -17.00
CA MET A 173 -11.46 -27.41 -17.80
C MET A 173 -10.78 -28.45 -18.69
N ILE A 174 -9.63 -28.10 -19.30
CA ILE A 174 -8.84 -29.05 -20.11
C ILE A 174 -8.31 -30.19 -19.24
N GLN A 175 -7.82 -29.90 -18.03
CA GLN A 175 -7.34 -30.93 -17.09
C GLN A 175 -8.47 -31.89 -16.68
N GLN A 176 -9.67 -31.38 -16.39
CA GLN A 176 -10.83 -32.21 -16.08
C GLN A 176 -11.21 -33.12 -17.27
N LEU A 177 -11.20 -32.58 -18.49
CA LEU A 177 -11.48 -33.36 -19.70
C LEU A 177 -10.45 -34.47 -19.94
N GLN A 178 -9.16 -34.19 -19.71
CA GLN A 178 -8.10 -35.18 -19.82
C GLN A 178 -8.22 -36.29 -18.77
N SER A 179 -8.59 -35.95 -17.54
CA SER A 179 -8.80 -36.94 -16.47
C SER A 179 -9.97 -37.88 -16.77
N GLY A 180 -11.09 -37.35 -17.29
CA GLY A 180 -12.24 -38.18 -17.68
C GLY A 180 -11.95 -39.12 -18.85
N LEU A 181 -11.17 -38.69 -19.84
CA LEU A 181 -10.77 -39.55 -20.95
C LEU A 181 -9.87 -40.71 -20.50
N GLY A 182 -9.04 -40.51 -19.48
CA GLY A 182 -8.20 -41.56 -18.90
C GLY A 182 -9.01 -42.69 -18.27
N GLU A 183 -10.08 -42.36 -17.53
CA GLU A 183 -10.96 -43.36 -16.91
C GLU A 183 -11.73 -44.18 -17.96
N VAL A 184 -12.23 -43.53 -19.02
CA VAL A 184 -12.93 -44.24 -20.11
C VAL A 184 -11.98 -45.17 -20.87
N ALA A 185 -10.74 -44.73 -21.13
CA ALA A 185 -9.73 -45.57 -21.77
C ALA A 185 -9.34 -46.78 -20.90
N ALA A 186 -9.20 -46.58 -19.58
CA ALA A 186 -8.93 -47.66 -18.63
C ALA A 186 -10.10 -48.66 -18.55
N ALA A 187 -11.34 -48.17 -18.52
CA ALA A 187 -12.53 -49.01 -18.52
C ALA A 187 -12.65 -49.83 -19.82
N ALA A 188 -12.35 -49.23 -20.98
CA ALA A 188 -12.34 -49.92 -22.26
C ALA A 188 -11.27 -51.02 -22.32
N ALA A 189 -10.07 -50.76 -21.79
CA ALA A 189 -9.00 -51.76 -21.70
C ALA A 189 -9.38 -52.95 -20.79
N ALA A 190 -10.05 -52.69 -19.67
CA ALA A 190 -10.51 -53.73 -18.75
C ALA A 190 -11.59 -54.63 -19.40
N ALA A 191 -12.51 -54.03 -20.17
CA ALA A 191 -13.53 -54.77 -20.92
C ALA A 191 -12.94 -55.66 -22.04
N ALA A 192 -11.86 -55.20 -22.70
CA ALA A 192 -11.15 -56.02 -23.68
C ALA A 192 -10.46 -57.24 -23.05
N ALA A 193 -9.91 -57.09 -21.84
CA ALA A 193 -9.24 -58.18 -21.12
C ALA A 193 -10.22 -59.28 -20.67
N THR A 194 -11.42 -58.92 -20.20
CA THR A 194 -12.46 -59.90 -19.82
C THR A 194 -13.04 -60.63 -21.03
N GLY A 195 -13.18 -59.96 -22.19
CA GLY A 195 -13.60 -60.60 -23.44
C GLY A 195 -12.60 -61.66 -23.94
N SER A 196 -11.30 -61.40 -23.83
CA SER A 196 -10.24 -62.36 -24.18
C SER A 196 -10.25 -63.59 -23.27
N ALA A 197 -10.39 -63.39 -21.94
CA ALA A 197 -10.45 -64.49 -20.99
C ALA A 197 -11.71 -65.37 -21.19
N ALA A 198 -12.85 -64.77 -21.51
CA ALA A 198 -14.08 -65.51 -21.83
C ALA A 198 -13.94 -66.36 -23.10
N ALA A 199 -13.30 -65.83 -24.16
CA ALA A 199 -13.03 -66.57 -25.38
C ALA A 199 -12.06 -67.75 -25.16
N ALA A 200 -11.03 -67.56 -24.33
CA ALA A 200 -10.09 -68.63 -23.97
C ALA A 200 -10.76 -69.77 -23.18
N ASN A 201 -11.64 -69.45 -22.22
CA ASN A 201 -12.38 -70.46 -21.45
C ASN A 201 -13.40 -71.23 -22.30
N LEU A 202 -14.05 -70.58 -23.28
CA LEU A 202 -14.96 -71.25 -24.20
C LEU A 202 -14.21 -72.24 -25.13
N ALA A 203 -13.02 -71.85 -25.60
CA ALA A 203 -12.15 -72.73 -26.38
C ALA A 203 -11.65 -73.94 -25.57
N ALA A 204 -11.31 -73.73 -24.29
CA ALA A 204 -10.94 -74.82 -23.38
C ALA A 204 -12.11 -75.78 -23.10
N ALA A 205 -13.33 -75.29 -22.97
CA ALA A 205 -14.53 -76.11 -22.79
C ALA A 205 -14.85 -76.97 -24.03
N ALA A 206 -14.62 -76.46 -25.25
CA ALA A 206 -14.81 -77.23 -26.47
C ALA A 206 -13.77 -78.35 -26.66
N ALA A 207 -12.61 -78.26 -26.00
CA ALA A 207 -11.52 -79.24 -26.10
C ALA A 207 -11.69 -80.47 -25.19
N ASN A 208 -12.71 -80.52 -24.33
CA ASN A 208 -12.95 -81.65 -23.44
C ASN A 208 -14.37 -82.25 -23.58
N PRO A 209 -14.65 -82.99 -24.66
CA PRO A 209 -15.97 -83.61 -24.90
C PRO A 209 -16.23 -84.90 -24.09
N ALA A 210 -15.41 -85.21 -23.08
CA ALA A 210 -15.48 -86.45 -22.32
C ALA A 210 -15.64 -86.18 -20.81
N ALA A 211 -16.83 -85.73 -20.43
CA ALA A 211 -17.36 -85.82 -19.07
C ALA A 211 -18.88 -86.04 -19.15
#